data_AF-A0A378AMU7-F1
#
_entry.id   AF-A0A378AMU7-F1
#
_cell.length_a   1.000
_cell.length_b   1.000
_cell.length_c   1.000
_cell.angle_alpha   90.00
_cell.angle_beta   90.00
_cell.angle_gamma   90.00
#
_symmetry.space_group_name_H-M   'P 1'
#
loop_
_entity.id
_entity.type
_entity.pdbx_description
1 polymer ?
#
loop_
_entity_poly.entity_id
_entity_poly.type
_entity_poly.pdbx_seq_one_letter_code
_entity_poly.pdbx_strand_id
1 'polypeptide(L)'
;MFDCALIFYIDKFGGQSLSAAIEKSFIWAYRCRIRQQVVQLATMDKYVLENNLFRVIKEARVPSDVLSIPLLTIRASENNNNRRTGNHEQDELVRLFKEMNYYE
;
A
#
# COMPACT_ATOMS: atom_id res chain seq x y z
N MET A 1 6.36 -2.64 7.31
CA MET A 1 6.51 -1.93 6.01
C MET A 1 5.79 -0.60 6.00
N PHE A 2 4.50 -0.56 6.30
CA PHE A 2 3.74 0.69 6.37
C PHE A 2 4.43 1.73 7.28
N ASP A 3 4.67 1.37 8.55
CA ASP A 3 5.32 2.30 9.50
C ASP A 3 6.71 2.73 9.04
N CYS A 4 7.48 1.81 8.45
CA CYS A 4 8.80 2.12 7.91
C CYS A 4 8.73 3.13 6.76
N ALA A 5 7.77 2.97 5.84
CA ALA A 5 7.57 3.90 4.73
C ALA A 5 7.07 5.26 5.24
N LEU A 6 6.20 5.26 6.24
CA LEU A 6 5.68 6.48 6.86
C LEU A 6 6.77 7.25 7.61
N ILE A 7 7.56 6.56 8.43
CA ILE A 7 8.71 7.17 9.13
C ILE A 7 9.71 7.71 8.11
N PHE A 8 10.01 6.98 7.04
CA PHE A 8 10.92 7.43 5.99
C PHE A 8 10.39 8.66 5.24
N TYR A 9 9.07 8.74 5.04
CA TYR A 9 8.44 9.93 4.49
C TYR A 9 8.54 11.12 5.44
N ILE A 10 8.24 10.92 6.72
CA ILE A 10 8.30 11.96 7.76
C ILE A 10 9.74 12.46 7.94
N ASP A 11 10.73 11.57 7.91
CA ASP A 11 12.15 11.94 8.01
C ASP A 11 12.56 12.90 6.88
N LYS A 12 12.04 12.68 5.66
CA LYS A 12 12.39 13.48 4.50
C LYS A 12 11.57 14.77 4.34
N PHE A 13 10.26 14.68 4.51
CA PHE A 13 9.31 15.76 4.20
C PHE A 13 8.63 16.36 5.45
N GLY A 14 8.89 15.80 6.63
CA GLY A 14 8.24 16.20 7.88
C GLY A 14 6.74 15.88 7.88
N GLY A 15 5.94 16.84 8.31
CA GLY A 15 4.48 16.75 8.31
C GLY A 15 3.80 17.23 7.02
N GLN A 16 4.55 17.59 5.98
CA GLN A 16 3.95 18.11 4.75
C GLN A 16 3.14 17.03 4.02
N SER A 17 1.87 17.32 3.75
CA SER A 17 0.93 16.40 3.09
C SER A 17 0.85 14.99 3.71
N LEU A 18 1.06 14.90 5.03
CA LEU A 18 1.13 13.64 5.76
C LEU A 18 -0.13 12.77 5.60
N SER A 19 -1.31 13.37 5.60
CA SER A 19 -2.58 12.64 5.40
C SER A 19 -2.60 11.85 4.09
N ALA A 20 -2.21 12.50 2.99
CA ALA A 20 -2.15 11.86 1.68
C ALA A 20 -1.02 10.81 1.60
N ALA A 21 0.12 11.06 2.28
CA ALA A 21 1.22 10.10 2.35
C ALA A 21 0.85 8.84 3.15
N ILE A 22 0.08 9.00 4.23
CA ILE A 22 -0.50 7.89 5.01
C ILE A 22 -1.39 7.05 4.11
N GLU A 23 -2.34 7.67 3.41
CA GLU A 23 -3.22 6.97 2.46
C GLU A 23 -2.42 6.18 1.42
N LYS A 24 -1.46 6.82 0.76
CA LYS A 24 -0.64 6.16 -0.29
C LYS A 24 0.19 5.01 0.27
N SER A 25 0.83 5.22 1.42
CA SER A 25 1.65 4.20 2.09
C SER A 25 0.79 3.04 2.56
N PHE A 26 -0.44 3.34 3.02
CA PHE A 26 -1.41 2.34 3.46
C PHE A 26 -1.80 1.45 2.28
N ILE A 27 -2.28 2.04 1.18
CA ILE A 27 -2.67 1.28 -0.02
C ILE A 27 -1.49 0.44 -0.53
N TRP A 28 -0.30 1.04 -0.61
CA TRP A 28 0.90 0.34 -1.07
C TRP A 28 1.27 -0.86 -0.20
N ALA A 29 1.29 -0.71 1.14
CA ALA A 29 1.67 -1.80 2.03
C ALA A 29 0.59 -2.89 2.11
N TYR A 30 -0.67 -2.49 2.21
CA TYR A 30 -1.78 -3.41 2.43
C TYR A 30 -2.26 -4.11 1.16
N ARG A 31 -1.92 -3.60 -0.03
CA ARG A 31 -2.08 -4.32 -1.30
C ARG A 31 -1.37 -5.66 -1.31
N CYS A 32 -0.16 -5.74 -0.74
CA CYS A 32 0.57 -7.00 -0.64
C CYS A 32 -0.18 -8.02 0.23
N ARG A 33 -0.85 -7.55 1.30
CA ARG A 33 -1.63 -8.38 2.22
C ARG A 33 -2.93 -8.88 1.58
N ILE A 34 -3.62 -8.06 0.78
CA ILE A 34 -4.83 -8.49 0.06
C ILE A 34 -4.49 -9.58 -0.98
N ARG A 35 -3.36 -9.43 -1.68
CA ARG A 35 -2.94 -10.38 -2.71
C ARG A 35 -2.45 -11.72 -2.16
N GLN A 36 -2.09 -11.80 -0.88
CA GLN A 36 -1.40 -12.95 -0.31
C GLN A 36 -1.90 -13.28 1.09
N GLN A 37 -2.40 -14.50 1.26
CA GLN A 37 -2.89 -14.99 2.55
C GLN A 37 -1.80 -15.03 3.63
N VAL A 38 -0.53 -15.22 3.24
CA VAL A 38 0.64 -15.21 4.13
C VAL A 38 1.72 -14.35 3.51
N VAL A 39 2.02 -13.22 4.15
CA VAL A 39 3.13 -12.34 3.73
C VAL A 39 4.43 -12.89 4.34
N GLN A 40 5.16 -13.69 3.56
CA GLN A 40 6.51 -14.13 3.94
C GLN A 40 7.53 -13.02 3.63
N LEU A 41 8.63 -12.98 4.39
CA LEU A 41 9.72 -12.00 4.23
C LEU A 41 10.23 -11.93 2.78
N ALA A 42 10.46 -13.08 2.12
CA ALA A 42 10.93 -13.11 0.74
C ALA A 42 9.94 -12.49 -0.25
N THR A 43 8.63 -12.68 -0.01
CA THR A 43 7.60 -12.11 -0.87
C THR A 43 7.44 -10.62 -0.65
N MET A 44 7.63 -10.19 0.60
CA MET A 44 7.69 -8.79 0.97
C MET A 44 8.86 -8.08 0.27
N ASP A 45 10.06 -8.66 0.31
CA ASP A 45 11.24 -8.13 -0.38
C ASP A 45 11.02 -8.03 -1.89
N LYS A 46 10.50 -9.08 -2.52
CA LYS A 46 10.19 -9.06 -3.95
C LYS A 46 9.17 -7.97 -4.30
N TYR A 47 8.13 -7.79 -3.47
CA TYR A 47 7.14 -6.75 -3.66
C TYR A 47 7.74 -5.35 -3.57
N VAL A 48 8.62 -5.10 -2.60
CA VAL A 48 9.33 -3.81 -2.46
C VAL A 48 10.27 -3.57 -3.64
N LEU A 49 10.94 -4.60 -4.15
CA LEU A 49 11.80 -4.46 -5.33
C LEU A 49 10.99 -4.09 -6.59
N GLU A 50 9.83 -4.70 -6.79
CA GLU A 50 8.96 -4.43 -7.94
C GLU A 50 8.19 -3.09 -7.80
N ASN A 51 7.76 -2.72 -6.60
CA ASN A 51 7.00 -1.51 -6.31
C ASN A 51 7.71 -0.68 -5.23
N ASN A 52 8.87 -0.11 -5.55
CA ASN A 52 9.76 0.48 -4.55
C ASN A 52 9.35 1.88 -4.10
N LEU A 53 8.39 1.97 -3.16
CA LEU A 53 7.95 3.24 -2.58
C LEU A 53 9.11 4.00 -1.90
N PHE A 54 10.04 3.29 -1.25
CA PHE A 54 11.21 3.91 -0.62
C PHE A 54 12.12 4.61 -1.64
N ARG A 55 12.32 4.02 -2.82
CA ARG A 55 13.09 4.67 -3.89
C ARG A 55 12.39 5.94 -4.36
N VAL A 56 11.06 5.91 -4.53
CA VAL A 56 10.35 7.11 -4.97
C VAL A 56 10.38 8.21 -3.91
N ILE A 57 10.18 7.86 -2.64
CA ILE A 57 10.37 8.83 -1.54
C ILE A 57 11.79 9.38 -1.56
N LYS A 58 12.81 8.55 -1.77
CA LYS A 58 14.22 8.97 -1.84
C LYS A 58 14.52 9.90 -3.02
N GLU A 59 13.93 9.68 -4.18
CA GLU A 59 14.17 10.47 -5.41
C GLU A 59 13.30 11.73 -5.50
N ALA A 60 12.12 11.73 -4.89
CA ALA A 60 11.19 12.86 -4.90
C ALA A 60 11.81 14.14 -4.32
N ARG A 61 11.60 15.29 -4.95
CA ARG A 61 12.05 16.59 -4.40
C ARG A 61 10.96 17.27 -3.61
N VAL A 62 9.70 17.02 -3.99
CA VAL A 62 8.53 17.57 -3.30
C VAL A 62 7.57 16.44 -2.88
N PRO A 63 6.79 16.64 -1.80
CA PRO A 63 5.74 15.72 -1.36
C PRO A 63 4.83 15.25 -2.51
N SER A 64 4.47 16.18 -3.41
CA SER A 64 3.59 15.93 -4.54
C SER A 64 4.11 14.88 -5.53
N ASP A 65 5.43 14.75 -5.68
CA ASP A 65 6.04 13.74 -6.57
C ASP A 65 5.71 12.32 -6.07
N VAL A 66 5.69 12.13 -4.75
CA VAL A 66 5.33 10.85 -4.13
C VAL A 66 3.82 10.60 -4.24
N LEU A 67 3.01 11.65 -4.09
CA LEU A 67 1.55 11.54 -4.14
C LEU A 67 1.02 11.32 -5.56
N SER A 68 1.73 11.81 -6.57
CA SER A 68 1.36 11.68 -7.99
C SER A 68 1.62 10.28 -8.55
N ILE A 69 2.23 9.37 -7.80
CA ILE A 69 2.46 8.00 -8.27
C ILE A 69 1.10 7.30 -8.47
N PRO A 70 0.85 6.72 -9.66
CA PRO A 70 -0.32 5.89 -9.87
C PRO A 70 -0.19 4.63 -9.01
N LEU A 71 -1.11 4.47 -8.06
CA LEU A 71 -1.24 3.21 -7.33
C LEU A 71 -2.14 2.28 -8.13
N LEU A 72 -1.68 1.05 -8.30
CA LEU A 72 -2.44 0.02 -9.01
C LEU A 72 -3.65 -0.39 -8.17
N THR A 73 -4.84 -0.26 -8.75
CA THR A 73 -6.09 -0.83 -8.22
C THR A 73 -5.96 -2.34 -8.06
N ILE A 74 -6.68 -2.89 -7.08
CA ILE A 74 -6.75 -4.33 -6.84
C ILE A 74 -8.03 -4.84 -7.45
N ARG A 75 -7.92 -5.82 -8.35
CA ARG A 75 -9.08 -6.51 -8.91
C ARG A 75 -9.55 -7.60 -7.95
N ALA A 76 -10.86 -7.86 -7.92
CA ALA A 76 -11.43 -8.95 -7.13
C ALA A 76 -10.80 -10.33 -7.42
N SER A 77 -10.31 -10.57 -8.64
CA SER A 77 -9.61 -11.80 -9.04
C SER A 77 -8.21 -11.95 -8.42
N GLU A 78 -7.60 -10.86 -7.95
CA GLU A 78 -6.28 -10.85 -7.31
C GLU A 78 -6.36 -10.93 -5.78
N ASN A 79 -7.58 -10.92 -5.22
CA ASN A 79 -7.82 -11.03 -3.79
C ASN A 79 -7.69 -12.49 -3.33
N ASN A 80 -6.53 -12.84 -2.78
CA ASN A 80 -6.32 -14.14 -2.13
C ASN A 80 -6.47 -14.06 -0.61
N ASN A 81 -6.91 -12.91 -0.08
CA ASN A 81 -7.17 -12.77 1.33
C ASN A 81 -8.37 -13.66 1.72
N ASN A 82 -8.20 -14.42 2.80
CA ASN A 82 -9.21 -15.32 3.36
C ASN A 82 -9.82 -16.35 2.39
N ARG A 83 -9.01 -16.98 1.52
CA ARG A 83 -9.48 -18.04 0.61
C ARG A 83 -10.20 -19.22 1.28
N ARG A 84 -10.10 -19.37 2.62
CA ARG A 84 -10.74 -20.45 3.41
C ARG A 84 -12.16 -20.16 3.86
N THR A 85 -12.62 -18.92 3.80
CA THR A 85 -13.98 -18.54 4.24
C THR A 85 -14.47 -17.51 3.25
N GLY A 86 -15.59 -17.77 2.55
CA GLY A 86 -16.16 -16.88 1.53
C GLY A 86 -16.64 -15.51 2.03
N ASN A 87 -15.99 -14.95 3.05
CA ASN A 87 -16.28 -13.70 3.74
C ASN A 87 -15.32 -12.59 3.30
N HIS A 88 -14.99 -12.51 2.01
CA HIS A 88 -14.17 -11.42 1.46
C HIS A 88 -14.78 -10.02 1.76
N GLU A 89 -16.09 -9.96 1.98
CA GLU A 89 -16.84 -8.74 2.32
C GLU A 89 -16.86 -8.38 3.82
N GLN A 90 -16.41 -9.28 4.69
CA GLN A 90 -16.26 -8.99 6.12
C GLN A 90 -14.86 -8.50 6.48
N ASP A 91 -13.90 -8.59 5.55
CA ASP A 91 -12.57 -8.07 5.78
C ASP A 91 -12.62 -6.54 5.75
N GLU A 92 -12.42 -5.92 6.92
CA GLU A 92 -12.42 -4.46 7.10
C GLU A 92 -11.47 -3.78 6.12
N LEU A 93 -10.41 -4.48 5.73
CA LEU A 93 -9.42 -3.98 4.79
C LEU A 93 -9.95 -3.92 3.36
N VAL A 94 -10.75 -4.90 2.93
CA VAL A 94 -11.41 -4.88 1.62
C VAL A 94 -12.48 -3.78 1.58
N ARG A 95 -13.20 -3.57 2.68
CA ARG A 95 -14.16 -2.45 2.81
C ARG A 95 -13.47 -1.10 2.68
N LEU A 96 -12.36 -0.91 3.39
CA LEU A 96 -11.59 0.33 3.33
C LEU A 96 -11.04 0.59 1.91
N PHE A 97 -10.53 -0.44 1.22
CA PHE A 97 -10.08 -0.30 -0.17
C PHE A 97 -11.24 0.01 -1.15
N LYS A 98 -12.44 -0.53 -0.92
CA LYS A 98 -13.65 -0.18 -1.66
C LYS A 98 -14.07 1.28 -1.41
N GLU A 99 -14.08 1.73 -0.15
CA GLU A 99 -14.41 3.12 0.22
C GLU A 99 -13.42 4.11 -0.40
N MET A 100 -12.15 3.73 -0.50
CA MET A 100 -11.09 4.57 -1.07
C MET A 100 -11.02 4.48 -2.62
N ASN A 101 -11.93 3.77 -3.30
CA ASN A 101 -11.94 3.53 -4.75
C ASN A 101 -10.69 2.81 -5.30
N TYR A 102 -9.99 2.02 -4.47
CA TYR A 102 -8.82 1.24 -4.89
C TYR A 102 -9.13 -0.26 -5.12
N TYR A 103 -10.41 -0.64 -5.14
CA TYR A 103 -10.89 -2.00 -5.38
C TYR A 103 -11.92 -2.03 -6.52
N GLU A 104 -11.67 -2.85 -7.54
CA GLU A 104 -12.52 -2.99 -8.75
C GLU A 104 -12.97 -4.44 -8.97
#